data_AF-A0A7X9D2S8-F1
#
_entry.id   AF-A0A7X9D2S8-F1
#
_cell.length_a   1.000
_cell.length_b   1.000
_cell.length_c   1.000
_cell.angle_alpha   90.00
_cell.angle_beta   90.00
_cell.angle_gamma   90.00
#
_symmetry.space_group_name_H-M   'P 1'
#
loop_
_entity.id
_entity.type
_entity.pdbx_description
1 polymer ?
#
loop_
_entity_poly.entity_id
_entity_poly.type
_entity_poly.pdbx_seq_one_letter_code
_entity_poly.pdbx_strand_id
1 'polypeptide(L)' 'KKIIDTREPLGKFYALDKAKDKYIGIDNQRGDVWTEEFDTKKDCFDWLNGKELETGWNMEL' A
#
# COMPACT_ATOMS: atom_id res chain seq x y z
N LYS A 1 12.89 -7.99 13.07
CA LYS A 1 13.39 -9.35 13.41
C LYS A 1 12.43 -10.45 12.98
N LYS A 2 11.15 -10.44 13.39
CA LYS A 2 10.13 -11.46 13.03
C LYS A 2 10.20 -12.02 11.59
N ILE A 3 10.20 -11.19 10.55
CA ILE A 3 10.25 -11.65 9.13
C ILE A 3 11.51 -12.48 8.83
N ILE A 4 12.68 -12.08 9.33
CA ILE A 4 13.94 -12.81 9.09
C ILE A 4 13.92 -14.15 9.82
N ASP A 5 13.36 -14.15 11.03
CA ASP A 5 13.33 -15.31 11.92
C ASP A 5 12.32 -16.36 11.45
N THR A 6 11.11 -15.94 11.02
CA THR A 6 10.04 -16.86 10.58
C THR A 6 10.09 -17.16 9.09
N ARG A 7 10.76 -16.32 8.29
CA ARG A 7 10.66 -16.30 6.81
C ARG A 7 9.23 -16.11 6.30
N GLU A 8 8.37 -15.57 7.14
CA GLU A 8 7.00 -15.20 6.79
C GLU A 8 6.94 -13.67 6.69
N PRO A 9 6.81 -13.11 5.48
CA PRO A 9 6.70 -11.67 5.30
C PRO A 9 5.28 -11.20 5.61
N LEU A 10 4.73 -11.57 6.76
CA LEU A 10 3.41 -11.12 7.20
C LEU A 10 3.49 -9.68 7.72
N GLY A 11 2.73 -8.78 7.11
CA GLY A 11 2.74 -7.37 7.45
C GLY A 11 2.32 -6.45 6.31
N LYS A 12 2.55 -5.16 6.50
CA LYS A 12 2.31 -4.12 5.51
C LYS A 12 3.65 -3.59 5.02
N PHE A 13 3.79 -3.45 3.71
CA PHE A 13 5.02 -3.00 3.06
C PHE A 13 4.71 -1.96 2.01
N TYR A 14 5.74 -1.23 1.59
CA TYR A 14 5.67 -0.40 0.42
C TYR A 14 6.96 -0.47 -0.39
N ALA A 15 6.86 -0.25 -1.69
CA ALA A 15 8.00 -0.04 -2.59
C ALA A 15 7.81 1.24 -3.40
N LEU A 16 8.91 1.82 -3.87
CA LEU A 16 8.88 2.90 -4.85
C LEU A 16 9.33 2.34 -6.20
N ASP A 17 8.42 2.28 -7.17
CA ASP A 17 8.77 2.04 -8.56
C ASP A 17 9.33 3.34 -9.14
N LYS A 18 10.65 3.44 -9.21
CA LYS A 18 11.36 4.63 -9.71
C LYS A 18 11.17 4.83 -11.22
N ALA A 19 10.82 3.80 -11.98
CA ALA A 19 10.62 3.92 -13.42
C ALA A 19 9.27 4.56 -13.73
N LYS A 20 8.25 4.28 -12.92
CA LYS A 20 6.90 4.86 -13.04
C LYS A 20 6.63 6.06 -12.13
N ASP A 21 7.53 6.32 -11.18
CA ASP A 21 7.34 7.28 -10.09
C ASP A 21 6.06 6.99 -9.28
N LYS A 22 5.86 5.71 -8.92
CA LYS A 22 4.68 5.21 -8.19
C LYS A 22 5.06 4.53 -6.88
N TYR A 23 4.23 4.72 -5.87
CA TYR A 23 4.29 3.96 -4.62
C TYR A 23 3.43 2.71 -4.73
N ILE A 24 3.97 1.54 -4.40
CA ILE A 24 3.25 0.27 -4.40
C ILE A 24 2.97 -0.08 -2.94
N GLY A 25 1.71 -0.10 -2.54
CA GLY A 25 1.28 -0.62 -1.24
C GLY A 25 1.13 -2.13 -1.29
N ILE A 26 1.57 -2.83 -0.23
CA ILE A 26 1.46 -4.30 -0.13
C ILE A 26 0.88 -4.65 1.24
N ASP A 27 -0.36 -5.12 1.29
CA ASP A 27 -0.95 -5.69 2.50
C ASP A 27 -0.85 -7.21 2.45
N ASN A 28 0.07 -7.76 3.24
CA ASN A 28 0.25 -9.19 3.46
C ASN A 28 0.02 -9.56 4.93
N GLN A 29 -0.91 -8.92 5.64
CA GLN A 29 -1.10 -9.21 7.06
C GLN A 29 -1.63 -10.63 7.33
N ARG A 30 -2.35 -11.23 6.38
CA ARG A 30 -3.04 -12.51 6.52
C ARG A 30 -2.55 -13.62 5.58
N GLY A 31 -1.62 -13.31 4.68
CA GLY A 31 -1.10 -14.27 3.69
C GLY A 31 -1.78 -14.21 2.31
N ASP A 32 -2.90 -13.49 2.17
CA ASP A 32 -3.66 -13.41 0.90
C ASP A 32 -3.06 -12.41 -0.12
N VAL A 33 -2.21 -11.48 0.35
CA VAL A 33 -1.52 -10.42 -0.42
C VAL A 33 -2.43 -9.56 -1.32
N TRP A 34 -2.63 -8.30 -0.94
CA TRP A 34 -3.17 -7.27 -1.82
C TRP A 34 -2.11 -6.23 -2.18
N THR A 35 -2.17 -5.75 -3.43
CA THR A 35 -1.26 -4.71 -3.95
C THR A 35 -2.02 -3.62 -4.68
N GLU A 36 -1.58 -2.37 -4.55
CA GLU A 36 -2.15 -1.22 -5.27
C GLU A 36 -1.06 -0.16 -5.56
N GLU A 37 -1.20 0.57 -6.67
CA GLU A 37 -0.29 1.64 -7.10
C GLU A 37 -0.85 3.04 -6.72
N PHE A 38 0.01 3.93 -6.25
CA PHE A 38 -0.36 5.27 -5.80
C PHE A 38 0.60 6.33 -6.33
N ASP A 39 0.08 7.51 -6.63
CA ASP A 39 0.88 8.70 -6.99
C ASP A 39 1.64 9.26 -5.80
N THR A 40 1.06 9.18 -4.59
CA THR A 40 1.67 9.75 -3.39
C THR A 40 1.96 8.71 -2.34
N LYS A 41 3.03 8.94 -1.57
CA LYS A 41 3.35 8.14 -0.39
C LYS A 41 2.20 8.17 0.64
N LYS A 42 1.52 9.32 0.74
CA LYS A 42 0.42 9.52 1.69
C LYS A 42 -0.73 8.58 1.36
N ASP A 43 -1.18 8.56 0.11
CA ASP A 43 -2.31 7.72 -0.31
C ASP A 43 -2.00 6.23 -0.17
N CYS A 44 -0.77 5.83 -0.52
CA CYS A 44 -0.29 4.48 -0.25
C CYS A 44 -0.40 4.10 1.23
N PHE A 45 0.02 5.00 2.12
CA PHE A 45 0.00 4.76 3.56
C PHE A 45 -1.42 4.83 4.12
N ASP A 46 -2.28 5.69 3.60
CA ASP A 46 -3.68 5.79 3.99
C ASP A 46 -4.43 4.51 3.59
N TRP A 47 -4.24 4.01 2.37
CA TRP A 47 -4.76 2.71 1.92
C TRP A 47 -4.26 1.56 2.80
N LEU A 48 -2.94 1.49 3.05
CA LEU A 48 -2.38 0.50 3.95
C LEU A 48 -2.98 0.60 5.36
N ASN A 49 -3.37 1.78 5.82
CA ASN A 49 -3.99 1.94 7.14
C ASN A 49 -5.53 1.81 7.12
N GLY A 50 -6.12 1.42 5.99
CA GLY A 50 -7.56 1.23 5.84
C GLY A 50 -8.36 2.53 5.90
N LYS A 51 -7.74 3.66 5.55
CA LYS A 51 -8.45 4.93 5.43
C LYS A 51 -9.10 5.04 4.06
N GLU A 52 -10.22 5.76 4.01
CA GLU A 52 -10.79 6.19 2.74
C GLU A 52 -9.79 7.10 2.02
N LEU A 53 -9.59 6.82 0.74
CA LEU A 53 -8.80 7.68 -0.12
C LEU A 53 -9.68 8.83 -0.57
N GLU A 54 -9.19 10.05 -0.46
CA GLU A 54 -9.83 11.20 -1.11
C GLU A 54 -9.68 11.02 -2.62
N THR A 55 -10.66 10.34 -3.23
CA THR A 55 -10.75 10.29 -4.68
C THR A 55 -11.23 11.67 -5.13
N GLY A 56 -10.50 12.33 -6.02
CA GLY A 56 -10.82 13.68 -6.53
C GLY A 56 -12.15 13.79 -7.32
N TRP A 57 -13.06 12.83 -7.18
CA TRP A 57 -14.41 12.89 -7.68
C TRP A 57 -15.30 13.66 -6.69
N ASN A 58 -15.13 14.98 -6.64
CA ASN A 58 -16.31 15.83 -6.46
C ASN A 58 -17.13 15.64 -7.74
N MET A 59 -18.02 14.65 -7.75
CA MET A 59 -19.10 14.63 -8.72
C MET A 59 -19.96 15.85 -8.40
N GLU A 60 -19.76 16.93 -9.15
CA GLU A 60 -20.76 17.99 -9.27
C GLU A 60 -22.07 17.32 -9.71
N LEU A 61 -23.00 17.18 -8.76
CA LEU A 61 -24.42 16.92 -9.00
C LEU A 61 -25.14 18.26 -9.20
#